data_AF-A0A957HQA1-F1
#
_entry.id   AF-A0A957HQA1-F1
#
_cell.length_a   1.000
_cell.length_b   1.000
_cell.length_c   1.000
_cell.angle_alpha   90.00
_cell.angle_beta   90.00
_cell.angle_gamma   90.00
#
_symmetry.space_group_name_H-M   'P 1'
#
loop_
_entity.id
_entity.type
_entity.pdbx_description
1 polymer ?
#
loop_
_entity_poly.entity_id
_entity_poly.type
_entity_poly.pdbx_seq_one_letter_code
_entity_poly.pdbx_strand_id
1 'polypeptide(L)'
;MNQTIQWTKRNFISIVGFILAAAAFLMGLFGYINQHATIMVNNQEVELYQDSPFLGDFYANISAELASIAITILIIDAINQRRNKQQELDDLKWQMGSKDNVLVLEAVRKLRGKKWLIDGTLHGIDLRGANLSSAKLFMADLEGANLEKVKLNGAFLKMANLRNANVTVEQLATAGNLEKAIMPDGRKYEEWEPIIQETPPAETVTTQLALPENNQHSKILLLLAGAGIAVVSSVFSLWARGRWDKG
;
A
#
# COMPACT_ATOMS: atom_id res chain seq x y z
N MET A 1 16.78 -0.87 -19.70
CA MET A 1 18.15 -1.42 -19.83
C MET A 1 18.99 -1.39 -18.54
N ASN A 2 18.46 -0.98 -17.37
CA ASN A 2 19.27 -0.77 -16.15
C ASN A 2 19.00 -1.76 -14.99
N GLN A 3 17.95 -2.60 -15.08
CA GLN A 3 17.60 -3.56 -14.02
C GLN A 3 18.49 -4.81 -14.03
N THR A 4 18.95 -5.26 -15.20
CA THR A 4 19.75 -6.47 -15.38
C THR A 4 21.18 -6.34 -14.85
N ILE A 5 21.75 -5.13 -14.91
CA ILE A 5 23.12 -4.81 -14.45
C ILE A 5 23.16 -4.68 -12.92
N GLN A 6 22.10 -4.15 -12.30
CA GLN A 6 21.99 -4.04 -10.85
C GLN A 6 21.80 -5.41 -10.18
N TRP A 7 21.04 -6.32 -10.80
CA TRP A 7 20.84 -7.68 -10.29
C TRP A 7 22.15 -8.51 -10.29
N THR A 8 22.96 -8.37 -11.33
CA THR A 8 24.26 -9.06 -11.45
C THR A 8 25.29 -8.54 -10.44
N LYS A 9 25.38 -7.22 -10.23
CA LYS A 9 26.28 -6.64 -9.20
C LYS A 9 25.85 -7.01 -7.77
N ARG A 10 24.54 -7.10 -7.50
CA ARG A 10 24.00 -7.43 -6.16
C ARG A 10 24.27 -8.88 -5.76
N ASN A 11 24.17 -9.81 -6.70
CA ASN A 11 24.53 -11.21 -6.44
C ASN A 11 26.04 -11.38 -6.26
N PHE A 12 26.85 -10.53 -6.90
CA PHE A 12 28.30 -10.62 -6.81
C PHE A 12 28.83 -10.42 -5.38
N ILE A 13 28.34 -9.42 -4.64
CA ILE A 13 28.84 -9.10 -3.28
C ILE A 13 28.55 -10.23 -2.30
N SER A 14 27.32 -10.76 -2.31
CA SER A 14 26.94 -11.91 -1.47
C SER A 14 27.71 -13.17 -1.85
N ILE A 15 27.90 -13.45 -3.15
CA ILE A 15 28.72 -14.57 -3.64
C ILE A 15 30.16 -14.46 -3.11
N VAL A 16 30.79 -13.28 -3.17
CA VAL A 16 32.13 -13.06 -2.63
C VAL A 16 32.18 -13.35 -1.14
N GLY A 17 31.18 -12.87 -0.37
CA GLY A 17 31.07 -13.17 1.06
C GLY A 17 31.00 -14.68 1.36
N PHE A 18 30.20 -15.42 0.61
CA PHE A 18 30.11 -16.89 0.78
C PHE A 18 31.39 -17.62 0.37
N ILE A 19 32.08 -17.18 -0.69
CA ILE A 19 33.36 -17.76 -1.10
C ILE A 19 34.41 -17.56 -0.02
N LEU A 20 34.50 -16.37 0.57
CA LEU A 20 35.43 -16.09 1.67
C LEU A 20 35.10 -16.93 2.91
N ALA A 21 33.82 -17.09 3.25
CA ALA A 21 33.40 -17.97 4.34
C ALA A 21 33.79 -19.44 4.09
N ALA A 22 33.61 -19.92 2.86
CA ALA A 22 34.01 -21.27 2.47
C ALA A 22 35.53 -21.45 2.51
N ALA A 23 36.30 -20.47 2.02
CA ALA A 23 37.75 -20.49 2.10
C ALA A 23 38.25 -20.48 3.55
N ALA A 24 37.67 -19.64 4.41
CA ALA A 24 37.96 -19.60 5.83
C ALA A 24 37.71 -20.97 6.48
N PHE A 25 36.57 -21.59 6.20
CA PHE A 25 36.22 -22.91 6.71
C PHE A 25 37.20 -23.98 6.24
N LEU A 26 37.53 -24.03 4.96
CA LEU A 26 38.48 -25.00 4.39
C LEU A 26 39.89 -24.82 4.97
N MET A 27 40.37 -23.59 5.14
CA MET A 27 41.67 -23.33 5.74
C MET A 27 41.70 -23.72 7.22
N GLY A 28 40.63 -23.42 7.97
CA GLY A 28 40.50 -23.86 9.37
C GLY A 28 40.46 -25.38 9.49
N LEU A 29 39.71 -26.05 8.62
CA LEU A 29 39.64 -27.51 8.57
C LEU A 29 40.99 -28.14 8.19
N PHE A 30 41.68 -27.59 7.20
CA PHE A 30 43.01 -28.06 6.80
C PHE A 30 44.05 -27.86 7.91
N GLY A 31 44.02 -26.70 8.58
CA GLY A 31 44.84 -26.44 9.77
C GLY A 31 44.58 -27.46 10.87
N TYR A 32 43.31 -27.75 11.17
CA TYR A 32 42.91 -28.75 12.16
C TYR A 32 43.37 -30.17 11.79
N ILE A 33 43.14 -30.60 10.54
CA ILE A 33 43.57 -31.93 10.07
C ILE A 33 45.09 -32.04 10.18
N ASN A 34 45.83 -31.02 9.76
CA ASN A 34 47.29 -31.03 9.85
C ASN A 34 47.77 -31.15 11.29
N GLN A 35 47.15 -30.45 12.25
CA GLN A 35 47.52 -30.54 13.67
C GLN A 35 47.19 -31.90 14.31
N HIS A 36 46.21 -32.65 13.78
CA HIS A 36 45.69 -33.86 14.41
C HIS A 36 45.80 -35.14 13.55
N ALA A 37 46.56 -35.12 12.46
CA ALA A 37 46.71 -36.29 11.58
C ALA A 37 47.61 -37.35 12.22
N THR A 38 47.02 -38.51 12.53
CA THR A 38 47.73 -39.70 13.04
C THR A 38 47.54 -40.90 12.11
N ILE A 39 48.52 -41.80 12.06
CA ILE A 39 48.41 -43.10 11.41
C ILE A 39 48.84 -44.23 12.35
N MET A 40 48.30 -45.42 12.13
CA MET A 40 48.69 -46.61 12.87
C MET A 40 49.84 -47.31 12.16
N VAL A 41 51.01 -47.37 12.78
CA VAL A 41 52.16 -48.17 12.32
C VAL A 41 52.47 -49.20 13.39
N ASN A 42 52.41 -50.49 13.05
CA ASN A 42 52.67 -51.60 13.99
C ASN A 42 51.86 -51.51 15.31
N ASN A 43 50.56 -51.22 15.23
CA ASN A 43 49.66 -51.01 16.38
C ASN A 43 50.05 -49.88 17.34
N GLN A 44 50.92 -48.96 16.92
CA GLN A 44 51.18 -47.70 17.63
C GLN A 44 50.67 -46.52 16.81
N GLU A 45 50.05 -45.55 17.49
CA GLU A 45 49.72 -44.26 16.89
C GLU A 45 51.01 -43.48 16.64
N VAL A 46 51.22 -43.10 15.38
CA VAL A 46 52.32 -42.24 14.96
C VAL A 46 51.70 -40.98 14.36
N GLU A 47 52.00 -39.82 14.96
CA GLU A 47 51.64 -38.54 14.38
C GLU A 47 52.35 -38.35 13.04
N LEU A 48 51.60 -37.96 12.01
CA LEU A 48 52.15 -37.73 10.66
C LEU A 48 52.93 -36.41 10.55
N TYR A 49 53.03 -35.65 11.64
CA TYR A 49 53.41 -34.25 11.62
C TYR A 49 54.94 -34.04 11.63
N GLN A 50 55.42 -33.16 10.76
CA GLN A 50 56.73 -32.49 10.91
C GLN A 50 56.50 -31.12 11.54
N ASP A 51 57.11 -30.90 12.70
CA ASP A 51 57.16 -29.66 13.50
C ASP A 51 57.27 -28.36 12.68
N SER A 52 56.15 -27.80 12.22
CA SER A 52 56.10 -26.39 11.83
C SER A 52 54.96 -25.71 12.57
N PRO A 53 55.15 -25.37 13.87
CA PRO A 53 54.20 -24.55 14.64
C PRO A 53 53.73 -23.31 13.86
N PHE A 54 54.60 -22.79 12.98
CA PHE A 54 54.27 -21.75 12.01
C PHE A 54 53.05 -22.06 11.12
N LEU A 55 52.93 -23.25 10.52
CA LEU A 55 51.84 -23.55 9.59
C LEU A 55 50.49 -23.65 10.30
N GLY A 56 50.45 -24.25 11.50
CA GLY A 56 49.24 -24.33 12.31
C GLY A 56 48.70 -22.94 12.67
N ASP A 57 49.55 -22.08 13.22
CA ASP A 57 49.20 -20.71 13.59
C ASP A 57 48.81 -19.88 12.35
N PHE A 58 49.48 -20.10 11.23
CA PHE A 58 49.16 -19.45 9.95
C PHE A 58 47.75 -19.79 9.47
N TYR A 59 47.36 -21.07 9.45
CA TYR A 59 46.01 -21.48 9.03
C TYR A 59 44.93 -20.97 9.99
N ALA A 60 45.18 -20.99 11.30
CA ALA A 60 44.26 -20.45 12.29
C ALA A 60 44.05 -18.93 12.12
N ASN A 61 45.13 -18.17 11.94
CA ASN A 61 45.05 -16.71 11.78
C ASN A 61 44.36 -16.31 10.47
N ILE A 62 44.75 -16.93 9.35
CA ILE A 62 44.14 -16.59 8.04
C ILE A 62 42.67 -17.02 8.00
N SER A 63 42.33 -18.19 8.53
CA SER A 63 40.92 -18.62 8.57
C SER A 63 40.06 -17.69 9.41
N ALA A 64 40.54 -17.24 10.57
CA ALA A 64 39.83 -16.28 11.42
C ALA A 64 39.63 -14.92 10.72
N GLU A 65 40.67 -14.38 10.07
CA GLU A 65 40.59 -13.13 9.32
C GLU A 65 39.59 -13.23 8.15
N LEU A 66 39.70 -14.28 7.32
CA LEU A 66 38.78 -14.52 6.21
C LEU A 66 37.34 -14.68 6.69
N ALA A 67 37.12 -15.37 7.82
CA ALA A 67 35.80 -15.52 8.42
C ALA A 67 35.23 -14.16 8.85
N SER A 68 36.03 -13.31 9.50
CA SER A 68 35.58 -11.98 9.94
C SER A 68 35.19 -11.07 8.77
N ILE A 69 35.97 -11.10 7.68
CA ILE A 69 35.70 -10.33 6.46
C ILE A 69 34.42 -10.85 5.80
N ALA A 70 34.28 -12.17 5.66
CA ALA A 70 33.10 -12.80 5.09
C ALA A 70 31.82 -12.41 5.84
N ILE A 71 31.85 -12.51 7.18
CA ILE A 71 30.73 -12.12 8.05
C ILE A 71 30.40 -10.64 7.84
N THR A 72 31.41 -9.77 7.85
CA THR A 72 31.21 -8.33 7.66
C THR A 72 30.53 -8.02 6.32
N ILE A 73 30.99 -8.63 5.22
CA ILE A 73 30.39 -8.44 3.89
C ILE A 73 28.94 -8.92 3.86
N LEU A 74 28.67 -10.11 4.39
CA LEU A 74 27.33 -10.69 4.41
C LEU A 74 26.36 -9.86 5.26
N ILE A 75 26.82 -9.32 6.39
CA ILE A 75 26.03 -8.40 7.23
C ILE A 75 25.73 -7.11 6.47
N ILE A 76 26.74 -6.48 5.86
CA ILE A 76 26.56 -5.25 5.09
C ILE A 76 25.56 -5.47 3.95
N ASP A 77 25.71 -6.55 3.19
CA ASP A 77 24.79 -6.89 2.10
C ASP A 77 23.36 -7.11 2.63
N ALA A 78 23.19 -7.88 3.71
CA ALA A 78 21.89 -8.11 4.32
C ALA A 78 21.22 -6.80 4.80
N ILE A 79 21.99 -5.88 5.39
CA ILE A 79 21.50 -4.55 5.79
C ILE A 79 21.08 -3.73 4.57
N ASN A 80 21.91 -3.70 3.53
CA ASN A 80 21.62 -2.95 2.31
C ASN A 80 20.39 -3.48 1.58
N GLN A 81 20.21 -4.80 1.52
CA GLN A 81 19.01 -5.42 0.95
C GLN A 81 17.74 -5.00 1.69
N ARG A 82 17.78 -4.94 3.02
CA ARG A 82 16.64 -4.49 3.84
C ARG A 82 16.33 -3.01 3.60
N ARG A 83 17.36 -2.15 3.59
CA ARG A 83 17.22 -0.70 3.34
C ARG A 83 16.61 -0.41 1.98
N ASN A 84 17.11 -1.06 0.92
CA ASN A 84 16.62 -0.83 -0.43
C ASN A 84 15.16 -1.22 -0.61
N LYS A 85 14.72 -2.32 0.01
CA LYS A 85 13.30 -2.74 -0.02
C LYS A 85 12.41 -1.72 0.70
N GLN A 86 12.86 -1.18 1.83
CA GLN A 86 12.10 -0.17 2.56
C GLN A 86 12.03 1.15 1.80
N GLN A 87 13.15 1.63 1.25
CA GLN A 87 13.15 2.84 0.41
C GLN A 87 12.23 2.69 -0.79
N GLU A 88 12.26 1.53 -1.47
CA GLU A 88 11.36 1.28 -2.59
C GLU A 88 9.89 1.28 -2.14
N LEU A 89 9.57 0.71 -0.98
CA LEU A 89 8.22 0.76 -0.44
C LEU A 89 7.78 2.18 -0.11
N ASP A 90 8.63 2.93 0.59
CA ASP A 90 8.36 4.32 0.99
C ASP A 90 8.15 5.22 -0.24
N ASP A 91 9.00 5.07 -1.26
CA ASP A 91 8.88 5.78 -2.54
C ASP A 91 7.55 5.46 -3.25
N LEU A 92 7.12 4.20 -3.22
CA LEU A 92 5.86 3.78 -3.83
C LEU A 92 4.65 4.26 -3.01
N LYS A 93 4.73 4.24 -1.68
CA LYS A 93 3.69 4.83 -0.80
C LYS A 93 3.56 6.33 -1.07
N TRP A 94 4.70 7.04 -1.18
CA TRP A 94 4.74 8.45 -1.53
C TRP A 94 4.12 8.73 -2.91
N GLN A 95 4.50 7.97 -3.93
CA GLN A 95 3.94 8.11 -5.28
C GLN A 95 2.44 7.79 -5.32
N MET A 96 1.99 6.78 -4.56
CA MET A 96 0.57 6.44 -4.44
C MET A 96 -0.24 7.54 -3.74
N GLY A 97 0.38 8.30 -2.83
CA GLY A 97 -0.22 9.47 -2.18
C GLY A 97 -0.24 10.74 -3.05
N SER A 98 0.29 10.69 -4.28
CA SER A 98 0.42 11.86 -5.14
C SER A 98 -0.90 12.34 -5.74
N LYS A 99 -0.97 13.64 -6.06
CA LYS A 99 -2.06 14.23 -6.86
C LYS A 99 -1.91 13.93 -8.36
N ASP A 100 -0.71 13.55 -8.79
CA ASP A 100 -0.42 13.14 -10.17
C ASP A 100 -0.87 11.69 -10.38
N ASN A 101 -1.92 11.52 -11.19
CA ASN A 101 -2.49 10.21 -11.47
C ASN A 101 -1.51 9.27 -12.19
N VAL A 102 -0.60 9.78 -13.03
CA VAL A 102 0.35 8.92 -13.76
C VAL A 102 1.31 8.24 -12.77
N LEU A 103 1.81 8.99 -11.79
CA LEU A 103 2.65 8.45 -10.72
C LEU A 103 1.89 7.44 -9.86
N VAL A 104 0.65 7.77 -9.51
CA VAL A 104 -0.21 6.88 -8.71
C VAL A 104 -0.47 5.56 -9.42
N LEU A 105 -0.83 5.59 -10.71
CA LEU A 105 -1.10 4.37 -11.48
C LEU A 105 0.14 3.48 -11.60
N GLU A 106 1.30 4.09 -11.80
CA GLU A 106 2.57 3.36 -11.84
C GLU A 106 2.92 2.76 -10.46
N ALA A 107 2.69 3.51 -9.38
CA ALA A 107 2.87 3.01 -8.02
C ALA A 107 1.96 1.82 -7.72
N VAL A 108 0.66 1.95 -8.00
CA VAL A 108 -0.34 0.87 -7.83
C VAL A 108 0.06 -0.37 -8.64
N ARG A 109 0.54 -0.19 -9.88
CA ARG A 109 1.02 -1.31 -10.72
C ARG A 109 2.22 -2.02 -10.09
N LYS A 110 3.21 -1.28 -9.59
CA LYS A 110 4.41 -1.85 -8.94
C LYS A 110 4.07 -2.53 -7.61
N LEU A 111 3.27 -1.89 -6.76
CA LEU A 111 2.79 -2.45 -5.49
C LEU A 111 2.03 -3.77 -5.74
N ARG A 112 1.19 -3.82 -6.79
CA ARG A 112 0.50 -5.05 -7.22
C ARG A 112 1.48 -6.15 -7.60
N GLY A 113 2.46 -5.84 -8.45
CA GLY A 113 3.46 -6.81 -8.89
C GLY A 113 4.27 -7.42 -7.74
N LYS A 114 4.45 -6.67 -6.65
CA LYS A 114 5.13 -7.12 -5.42
C LYS A 114 4.21 -7.79 -4.40
N LYS A 115 2.90 -7.83 -4.65
CA LYS A 115 1.85 -8.27 -3.71
C LYS A 115 1.69 -7.41 -2.46
N TRP A 116 2.36 -6.25 -2.39
CA TRP A 116 2.23 -5.31 -1.26
C TRP A 116 0.85 -4.65 -1.17
N LEU A 117 0.07 -4.66 -2.25
CA LEU A 117 -1.34 -4.22 -2.19
C LEU A 117 -2.22 -5.16 -1.38
N ILE A 118 -1.86 -6.43 -1.18
CA ILE A 118 -2.76 -7.47 -0.68
C ILE A 118 -2.27 -8.19 0.58
N ASP A 119 -1.06 -7.90 1.04
CA ASP A 119 -0.41 -8.57 2.18
C ASP A 119 -0.49 -7.78 3.50
N GLY A 120 -1.27 -6.69 3.51
CA GLY A 120 -1.41 -5.78 4.64
C GLY A 120 -0.31 -4.70 4.76
N THR A 121 0.66 -4.66 3.84
CA THR A 121 1.74 -3.64 3.87
C THR A 121 1.23 -2.19 3.84
N LEU A 122 0.03 -1.98 3.29
CA LEU A 122 -0.61 -0.66 3.15
C LEU A 122 -1.64 -0.37 4.24
N HIS A 123 -1.74 -1.19 5.29
CA HIS A 123 -2.59 -0.87 6.44
C HIS A 123 -2.23 0.50 7.01
N GLY A 124 -3.24 1.32 7.29
CA GLY A 124 -3.06 2.65 7.86
C GLY A 124 -2.37 3.66 6.95
N ILE A 125 -2.21 3.39 5.65
CA ILE A 125 -1.51 4.31 4.74
C ILE A 125 -2.21 5.68 4.66
N ASP A 126 -1.44 6.76 4.69
CA ASP A 126 -1.94 8.12 4.45
C ASP A 126 -1.92 8.45 2.97
N LEU A 127 -3.10 8.58 2.36
CA LEU A 127 -3.29 8.93 0.95
C LEU A 127 -4.11 10.21 0.78
N ARG A 128 -4.17 11.08 1.80
CA ARG A 128 -5.03 12.27 1.76
C ARG A 128 -4.82 13.11 0.51
N GLY A 129 -5.90 13.36 -0.21
CA GLY A 129 -5.90 14.16 -1.45
C GLY A 129 -5.26 13.48 -2.67
N ALA A 130 -4.87 12.20 -2.58
CA ALA A 130 -4.30 11.46 -3.69
C ALA A 130 -5.28 11.31 -4.87
N ASN A 131 -4.74 11.17 -6.07
CA ASN A 131 -5.54 10.96 -7.28
C ASN A 131 -5.51 9.49 -7.74
N LEU A 132 -6.35 8.67 -7.11
CA LEU A 132 -6.52 7.24 -7.42
C LEU A 132 -7.55 6.97 -8.53
N SER A 133 -7.88 7.98 -9.35
CA SER A 133 -8.81 7.82 -10.46
C SER A 133 -8.35 6.68 -11.39
N SER A 134 -9.28 5.79 -11.77
CA SER A 134 -9.02 4.60 -12.60
C SER A 134 -7.97 3.61 -12.06
N ALA A 135 -7.54 3.74 -10.79
CA ALA A 135 -6.56 2.84 -10.20
C ALA A 135 -7.11 1.41 -10.08
N LYS A 136 -6.26 0.43 -10.39
CA LYS A 136 -6.58 -0.99 -10.25
C LYS A 136 -6.28 -1.46 -8.82
N LEU A 137 -7.24 -1.29 -7.91
CA LEU A 137 -7.16 -1.62 -6.47
C LEU A 137 -7.96 -2.88 -6.08
N PHE A 138 -8.30 -3.73 -7.04
CA PHE A 138 -9.02 -4.98 -6.76
C PHE A 138 -8.25 -5.85 -5.75
N MET A 139 -8.94 -6.39 -4.76
CA MET A 139 -8.40 -7.16 -3.63
C MET A 139 -7.39 -6.38 -2.75
N ALA A 140 -7.25 -5.07 -2.91
CA ALA A 140 -6.30 -4.30 -2.13
C ALA A 140 -6.71 -4.28 -0.65
N ASP A 141 -5.75 -4.47 0.24
CA ASP A 141 -5.92 -4.37 1.67
C ASP A 141 -5.51 -2.96 2.13
N LEU A 142 -6.53 -2.11 2.26
CA LEU A 142 -6.44 -0.69 2.64
C LEU A 142 -7.08 -0.46 4.02
N GLU A 143 -7.05 -1.48 4.88
CA GLU A 143 -7.58 -1.38 6.24
C GLU A 143 -6.94 -0.18 6.98
N GLY A 144 -7.79 0.66 7.57
CA GLY A 144 -7.36 1.85 8.31
C GLY A 144 -6.74 2.96 7.46
N ALA A 145 -6.73 2.85 6.12
CA ALA A 145 -6.13 3.85 5.26
C ALA A 145 -6.83 5.21 5.40
N ASN A 146 -6.06 6.29 5.38
CA ASN A 146 -6.62 7.64 5.34
C ASN A 146 -6.86 8.07 3.88
N LEU A 147 -8.11 8.04 3.44
CA LEU A 147 -8.54 8.37 2.08
C LEU A 147 -9.28 9.72 2.01
N GLU A 148 -9.13 10.60 3.01
CA GLU A 148 -9.78 11.91 3.03
C GLU A 148 -9.45 12.70 1.73
N LYS A 149 -10.48 13.20 1.03
CA LYS A 149 -10.34 13.99 -0.21
C LYS A 149 -9.63 13.27 -1.38
N VAL A 150 -9.42 11.96 -1.29
CA VAL A 150 -8.95 11.14 -2.43
C VAL A 150 -9.96 11.19 -3.57
N LYS A 151 -9.45 11.27 -4.81
CA LYS A 151 -10.24 11.09 -6.02
C LYS A 151 -10.30 9.60 -6.38
N LEU A 152 -11.50 9.01 -6.35
CA LEU A 152 -11.73 7.59 -6.66
C LEU A 152 -12.46 7.37 -7.99
N ASN A 153 -12.62 8.41 -8.82
CA ASN A 153 -13.35 8.36 -10.09
C ASN A 153 -12.95 7.15 -10.95
N GLY A 154 -13.85 6.18 -11.09
CA GLY A 154 -13.62 4.96 -11.87
C GLY A 154 -12.57 3.99 -11.30
N ALA A 155 -12.14 4.15 -10.04
CA ALA A 155 -11.23 3.22 -9.39
C ALA A 155 -11.86 1.83 -9.22
N PHE A 156 -11.08 0.77 -9.44
CA PHE A 156 -11.55 -0.60 -9.33
C PHE A 156 -11.21 -1.15 -7.95
N LEU A 157 -12.21 -1.19 -7.05
CA LEU A 157 -12.10 -1.62 -5.65
C LEU A 157 -12.80 -2.95 -5.37
N LYS A 158 -13.10 -3.74 -6.42
CA LYS A 158 -13.69 -5.09 -6.26
C LYS A 158 -12.91 -5.93 -5.25
N MET A 159 -13.58 -6.46 -4.23
CA MET A 159 -13.01 -7.25 -3.14
C MET A 159 -11.94 -6.53 -2.30
N ALA A 160 -11.83 -5.20 -2.37
CA ALA A 160 -10.88 -4.45 -1.53
C ALA A 160 -11.34 -4.45 -0.07
N ASN A 161 -10.40 -4.45 0.87
CA ASN A 161 -10.67 -4.26 2.28
C ASN A 161 -10.49 -2.78 2.64
N LEU A 162 -11.59 -2.08 2.93
CA LEU A 162 -11.63 -0.69 3.37
C LEU A 162 -12.04 -0.56 4.84
N ARG A 163 -12.03 -1.66 5.62
CA ARG A 163 -12.39 -1.65 7.04
C ARG A 163 -11.62 -0.55 7.77
N ASN A 164 -12.31 0.25 8.58
CA ASN A 164 -11.74 1.38 9.31
C ASN A 164 -11.07 2.47 8.44
N ALA A 165 -11.18 2.43 7.11
CA ALA A 165 -10.62 3.47 6.25
C ALA A 165 -11.40 4.77 6.38
N ASN A 166 -10.69 5.90 6.41
CA ASN A 166 -11.32 7.23 6.44
C ASN A 166 -11.70 7.65 5.01
N VAL A 167 -12.93 7.34 4.61
CA VAL A 167 -13.48 7.66 3.28
C VAL A 167 -14.96 8.01 3.40
N THR A 168 -15.44 9.00 2.65
CA THR A 168 -16.86 9.37 2.67
C THR A 168 -17.69 8.56 1.67
N VAL A 169 -19.01 8.54 1.88
CA VAL A 169 -19.96 7.88 0.97
C VAL A 169 -19.90 8.50 -0.43
N GLU A 170 -19.76 9.82 -0.52
CA GLU A 170 -19.66 10.55 -1.79
C GLU A 170 -18.40 10.17 -2.56
N GLN A 171 -17.27 9.98 -1.87
CA GLN A 171 -16.03 9.52 -2.50
C GLN A 171 -16.19 8.10 -3.04
N LEU A 172 -16.78 7.19 -2.26
CA LEU A 172 -17.02 5.80 -2.66
C LEU A 172 -18.00 5.71 -3.82
N ALA A 173 -19.00 6.59 -3.89
CA ALA A 173 -19.97 6.64 -4.99
C ALA A 173 -19.32 6.94 -6.36
N THR A 174 -18.12 7.53 -6.37
CA THR A 174 -17.36 7.78 -7.61
C THR A 174 -16.54 6.57 -8.09
N ALA A 175 -16.40 5.52 -7.27
CA ALA A 175 -15.64 4.34 -7.62
C ALA A 175 -16.28 3.60 -8.80
N GLY A 176 -15.43 2.99 -9.65
CA GLY A 176 -15.90 2.26 -10.82
C GLY A 176 -16.47 0.89 -10.49
N ASN A 177 -15.99 0.24 -9.41
CA ASN A 177 -16.49 -1.06 -8.98
C ASN A 177 -16.16 -1.31 -7.50
N LEU A 178 -17.17 -1.62 -6.69
CA LEU A 178 -17.07 -1.96 -5.27
C LEU A 178 -17.60 -3.37 -4.94
N GLU A 179 -17.88 -4.22 -5.94
CA GLU A 179 -18.38 -5.58 -5.76
C GLU A 179 -17.54 -6.34 -4.73
N LYS A 180 -18.18 -6.88 -3.69
CA LYS A 180 -17.59 -7.65 -2.58
C LYS A 180 -16.54 -6.91 -1.76
N ALA A 181 -16.42 -5.59 -1.91
CA ALA A 181 -15.54 -4.81 -1.05
C ALA A 181 -16.03 -4.87 0.40
N ILE A 182 -15.10 -4.88 1.35
CA ILE A 182 -15.39 -4.68 2.78
C ILE A 182 -15.38 -3.18 3.01
N MET A 183 -16.48 -2.63 3.47
CA MET A 183 -16.70 -1.20 3.68
C MET A 183 -16.08 -0.72 5.01
N PRO A 184 -16.00 0.61 5.25
CA PRO A 184 -15.39 1.14 6.46
C PRO A 184 -15.96 0.60 7.78
N ASP A 185 -17.24 0.24 7.80
CA ASP A 185 -17.92 -0.38 8.95
C ASP A 185 -17.72 -1.90 9.06
N GLY A 186 -16.98 -2.51 8.13
CA GLY A 186 -16.70 -3.95 8.08
C GLY A 186 -17.76 -4.78 7.35
N ARG A 187 -18.87 -4.21 6.89
CA ARG A 187 -19.87 -4.92 6.09
C ARG A 187 -19.41 -5.06 4.64
N LYS A 188 -19.93 -6.05 3.93
CA LYS A 188 -19.73 -6.12 2.47
C LYS A 188 -20.55 -5.04 1.77
N TYR A 189 -20.05 -4.54 0.64
CA TYR A 189 -20.74 -3.53 -0.15
C TYR A 189 -22.17 -3.94 -0.54
N GLU A 190 -22.42 -5.22 -0.80
CA GLU A 190 -23.76 -5.73 -1.12
C GLU A 190 -24.76 -5.63 0.06
N GLU A 191 -24.25 -5.56 1.28
CA GLU A 191 -25.01 -5.49 2.53
C GLU A 191 -24.93 -4.09 3.17
N TRP A 192 -24.30 -3.14 2.47
CA TRP A 192 -23.93 -1.86 3.03
C TRP A 192 -25.03 -0.82 2.84
N GLU A 193 -25.65 -0.44 3.96
CA GLU A 193 -26.54 0.73 4.05
C GLU A 193 -25.75 1.90 4.66
N PRO A 194 -25.37 2.92 3.86
CA PRO A 194 -24.66 4.08 4.38
C PRO A 194 -25.56 4.88 5.31
N ILE A 195 -25.05 5.28 6.48
CA ILE A 195 -25.75 6.21 7.37
C ILE A 195 -25.71 7.59 6.70
N ILE A 196 -26.78 7.95 5.99
CA ILE A 196 -26.96 9.31 5.47
C ILE A 196 -27.49 10.13 6.64
N GLN A 197 -26.71 11.08 7.16
CA GLN A 197 -27.27 12.11 8.03
C GLN A 197 -28.22 12.94 7.15
N GLU A 198 -29.51 12.65 7.18
CA GLU A 198 -30.51 13.55 6.62
C GLU A 198 -30.34 14.89 7.33
N THR A 199 -29.81 15.90 6.63
CA THR A 199 -29.95 17.28 7.07
C THR A 199 -31.45 17.52 7.25
N PRO A 200 -31.92 17.87 8.46
CA PRO A 200 -33.33 18.14 8.68
C PRO A 200 -33.79 19.14 7.61
N PRO A 201 -34.97 18.94 6.98
CA PRO A 201 -35.48 19.90 6.02
C PRO A 201 -35.49 21.27 6.70
N ALA A 202 -34.83 22.24 6.08
CA ALA A 202 -34.74 23.59 6.62
C ALA A 202 -36.13 24.02 7.10
N GLU A 203 -36.30 24.19 8.41
CA GLU A 203 -37.53 24.71 8.97
C GLU A 203 -37.81 26.02 8.22
N THR A 204 -38.88 26.04 7.45
CA THR A 204 -39.40 27.28 6.91
C THR A 204 -39.82 28.10 8.11
N VAL A 205 -38.93 28.95 8.60
CA VAL A 205 -39.24 30.01 9.55
C VAL A 205 -40.21 30.93 8.83
N THR A 206 -41.48 30.57 8.86
CA THR A 206 -42.59 31.45 8.54
C THR A 206 -42.57 32.49 9.64
N THR A 207 -41.83 33.56 9.39
CA THR A 207 -41.91 34.78 10.19
C THR A 207 -43.36 35.24 10.06
N GLN A 208 -44.19 34.90 11.05
CA GLN A 208 -45.51 35.50 11.19
C GLN A 208 -45.27 36.99 11.34
N LEU A 209 -45.50 37.72 10.25
CA LEU A 209 -45.54 39.17 10.26
C LEU A 209 -46.75 39.55 11.12
N ALA A 210 -46.52 39.89 12.39
CA ALA A 210 -47.54 40.49 13.24
C ALA A 210 -47.89 41.85 12.63
N LEU A 211 -49.03 41.91 11.93
CA LEU A 211 -49.60 43.17 11.45
C LEU A 211 -50.12 43.96 12.66
N PRO A 212 -49.81 45.27 12.78
CA PRO A 212 -50.32 46.07 13.85
C PRO A 212 -51.83 46.24 13.70
N GLU A 213 -52.49 46.10 14.84
CA GLU A 213 -53.91 46.28 15.04
C GLU A 213 -54.33 47.72 14.74
N ASN A 214 -55.55 47.86 14.17
CA ASN A 214 -56.38 49.05 14.17
C ASN A 214 -56.06 50.16 13.14
N ASN A 215 -56.87 50.20 12.07
CA ASN A 215 -57.82 51.31 11.88
C ASN A 215 -58.76 51.01 10.71
N GLN A 216 -60.07 51.16 10.99
CA GLN A 216 -61.19 51.06 10.07
C GLN A 216 -61.05 52.04 8.90
N HIS A 217 -60.32 51.72 7.83
CA HIS A 217 -60.44 52.36 6.50
C HIS A 217 -59.50 51.69 5.48
N SER A 218 -59.69 50.40 5.17
CA SER A 218 -59.22 49.80 3.88
C SER A 218 -59.73 48.37 3.67
N LYS A 219 -61.04 48.15 3.84
CA LYS A 219 -61.73 47.12 3.07
C LYS A 219 -61.72 47.59 1.60
N ILE A 220 -60.72 47.20 0.79
CA ILE A 220 -60.78 47.23 -0.70
C ILE A 220 -59.61 46.54 -1.43
N LEU A 221 -58.50 46.10 -0.81
CA LEU A 221 -57.39 45.45 -1.56
C LEU A 221 -57.21 43.95 -1.24
N LEU A 222 -58.29 43.18 -1.28
CA LEU A 222 -58.25 41.71 -1.35
C LEU A 222 -58.79 41.26 -2.72
N LEU A 223 -58.07 41.55 -3.80
CA LEU A 223 -58.43 41.00 -5.12
C LEU A 223 -57.33 40.88 -6.18
N LEU A 224 -56.06 41.24 -5.95
CA LEU A 224 -55.03 41.11 -6.99
C LEU A 224 -53.64 40.73 -6.44
N ALA A 225 -53.42 39.42 -6.27
CA ALA A 225 -52.14 38.69 -6.38
C ALA A 225 -52.42 37.25 -5.88
N GLY A 226 -52.83 36.28 -6.69
CA GLY A 226 -52.39 35.99 -8.05
C GLY A 226 -51.17 35.06 -8.00
N ALA A 227 -51.45 33.76 -7.81
CA ALA A 227 -50.74 32.59 -8.32
C ALA A 227 -49.21 32.66 -8.50
N GLY A 228 -48.47 31.83 -7.74
CA GLY A 228 -47.01 31.73 -7.86
C GLY A 228 -46.42 30.41 -7.36
N ILE A 229 -46.68 29.33 -8.09
CA ILE A 229 -45.77 28.18 -8.33
C ILE A 229 -45.63 27.14 -7.19
N ALA A 230 -46.38 26.04 -7.37
CA ALA A 230 -46.03 24.71 -6.92
C ALA A 230 -46.16 23.74 -8.11
N VAL A 231 -45.08 23.47 -8.84
CA VAL A 231 -44.95 22.28 -9.72
C VAL A 231 -43.47 21.92 -9.90
N VAL A 232 -42.95 21.00 -9.09
CA VAL A 232 -41.78 20.18 -9.48
C VAL A 232 -42.14 18.73 -9.19
N SER A 233 -42.93 18.11 -10.07
CA SER A 233 -43.10 16.64 -10.08
C SER A 233 -43.62 16.09 -11.43
N SER A 234 -43.33 16.74 -12.57
CA SER A 234 -43.76 16.22 -13.88
C SER A 234 -42.75 16.36 -15.02
N VAL A 235 -41.51 16.76 -14.73
CA VAL A 235 -40.43 16.81 -15.75
C VAL A 235 -39.55 15.55 -15.74
N PHE A 236 -39.60 14.72 -14.69
CA PHE A 236 -38.74 13.53 -14.57
C PHE A 236 -39.30 12.26 -15.24
N SER A 237 -40.60 12.22 -15.58
CA SER A 237 -41.22 11.06 -16.27
C SER A 237 -41.29 11.20 -17.80
N LEU A 238 -40.89 12.36 -18.36
CA LEU A 238 -40.84 12.62 -19.81
C LEU A 238 -39.43 12.51 -20.42
N TRP A 239 -38.39 12.31 -19.60
CA TRP A 239 -37.02 12.10 -20.06
C TRP A 239 -36.68 10.61 -20.33
N ALA A 240 -37.53 9.67 -19.90
CA ALA A 240 -37.25 8.22 -19.95
C ALA A 240 -37.99 7.44 -21.06
N ARG A 241 -38.65 8.08 -22.04
CA ARG A 241 -39.48 7.34 -23.03
C ARG A 241 -39.45 7.89 -24.46
N GLY A 242 -38.29 8.32 -24.96
CA GLY A 242 -38.22 8.92 -26.31
C GLY A 242 -36.89 8.83 -27.05
N ARG A 243 -36.00 7.89 -26.75
CA ARG A 243 -34.72 7.84 -27.47
C ARG A 243 -34.19 6.43 -27.76
N TRP A 244 -35.00 5.58 -28.39
CA TRP A 244 -34.54 4.46 -29.26
C TRP A 244 -35.66 4.10 -30.25
N ASP A 245 -35.81 4.87 -31.33
CA ASP A 245 -36.19 4.31 -32.63
C ASP A 245 -35.30 4.95 -33.70
N LYS A 246 -35.04 4.16 -34.73
CA LYS A 246 -33.83 4.06 -35.55
C LYS A 246 -33.50 5.27 -36.45
N GLY A 247 -32.21 5.58 -36.51
CA GLY A 247 -31.45 5.60 -37.75
C GLY A 247 -30.27 4.66 -37.59
#